data_AF-A0A957E8M5-F1
#
_entry.id   AF-A0A957E8M5-F1
#
_cell.length_a   1.000
_cell.length_b   1.000
_cell.length_c   1.000
_cell.angle_alpha   90.00
_cell.angle_beta   90.00
_cell.angle_gamma   90.00
#
_symmetry.space_group_name_H-M   'P 1'
#
loop_
_entity.id
_entity.type
_entity.pdbx_description
1 polymer ?
#
loop_
_entity_poly.entity_id
_entity_poly.type
_entity_poly.pdbx_seq_one_letter_code
_entity_poly.pdbx_strand_id
1 'polypeptide(L)'
;VESALGLRPTAADPVVEVVQDGRYLTQEEAGSDVLWDENGRSYVRIDRPRMVNLVNNPDFGHHTLWLTFQARGLALYSFTFTGCVASPDNRHNADTFRIP
;
A
#
# COMPACT_ATOMS: atom_id res chain seq x y z
N VAL A 1 19.14 19.81 -4.63
CA VAL A 1 18.95 18.35 -4.42
C VAL A 1 17.55 17.89 -4.81
N GLU A 2 16.49 18.61 -4.43
CA GLU A 2 15.08 18.26 -4.77
C GLU A 2 14.77 18.23 -6.28
N SER A 3 15.39 19.10 -7.08
CA SER A 3 15.22 19.11 -8.55
C SER A 3 15.84 17.90 -9.26
N ALA A 4 16.82 17.21 -8.65
CA ALA A 4 17.49 16.06 -9.26
C ALA A 4 16.72 14.74 -9.06
N LEU A 5 15.86 14.67 -8.03
CA LEU A 5 15.04 13.51 -7.70
C LEU A 5 13.64 13.56 -8.35
N GLY A 6 13.33 14.60 -9.13
CA GLY A 6 12.01 14.75 -9.76
C GLY A 6 10.87 14.92 -8.75
N LEU A 7 11.17 15.34 -7.51
CA LEU A 7 10.21 15.51 -6.41
C LEU A 7 9.29 16.73 -6.56
N ARG A 8 9.23 17.36 -7.74
CA ARG A 8 8.29 18.45 -7.98
C ARG A 8 6.90 17.85 -8.23
N PRO A 9 5.90 18.16 -7.40
CA PRO A 9 4.54 17.70 -7.63
C PRO A 9 4.07 18.18 -9.02
N THR A 10 3.55 17.24 -9.81
CA THR A 10 2.75 17.57 -11.00
C THR A 10 1.45 18.27 -10.58
N ALA A 11 0.74 18.89 -11.52
CA ALA A 11 -0.61 19.40 -11.30
C ALA A 11 -1.66 18.28 -11.03
N ALA A 12 -1.27 17.00 -11.17
CA ALA A 12 -2.09 15.85 -10.85
C ALA A 12 -2.17 15.64 -9.33
N ASP A 13 -3.33 15.18 -8.85
CA ASP A 13 -3.53 14.90 -7.44
C ASP A 13 -2.52 13.87 -6.93
N PRO A 14 -1.93 14.07 -5.74
CA PRO A 14 -0.89 13.19 -5.20
C PRO A 14 -1.51 11.91 -4.62
N VAL A 15 -2.15 11.12 -5.47
CA VAL A 15 -2.83 9.88 -5.11
C VAL A 15 -2.03 8.66 -5.56
N VAL A 16 -2.13 7.62 -4.75
CA VAL A 16 -1.60 6.28 -5.05
C VAL A 16 -2.79 5.33 -5.04
N GLU A 17 -3.09 4.72 -6.19
CA GLU A 17 -4.12 3.68 -6.26
C GLU A 17 -3.59 2.41 -5.61
N VAL A 18 -4.47 1.71 -4.90
CA VAL A 18 -4.15 0.51 -4.12
C VAL A 18 -5.03 -0.62 -4.60
N VAL A 19 -4.43 -1.70 -5.09
CA VAL A 19 -5.13 -2.89 -5.60
C VAL A 19 -4.52 -4.12 -4.94
N GLN A 20 -5.36 -5.02 -4.43
CA GLN A 20 -4.94 -6.29 -3.85
C GLN A 20 -5.55 -7.44 -4.65
N ASP A 21 -4.72 -8.42 -5.02
CA ASP A 21 -5.14 -9.63 -5.75
C ASP A 21 -5.95 -9.33 -7.03
N GLY A 22 -5.58 -8.25 -7.72
CA GLY A 22 -6.18 -7.84 -8.99
C GLY A 22 -7.50 -7.07 -8.86
N ARG A 23 -7.94 -6.72 -7.64
CA ARG A 23 -9.13 -5.89 -7.40
C ARG A 23 -8.88 -4.75 -6.41
N TYR A 24 -9.74 -3.74 -6.45
CA TYR A 24 -9.77 -2.70 -5.43
C TYR A 24 -10.16 -3.30 -4.07
N LEU A 25 -9.70 -2.66 -3.00
CA LEU A 25 -9.91 -3.09 -1.63
C LEU A 25 -11.39 -2.95 -1.25
N THR A 26 -11.89 -3.90 -0.46
CA THR A 26 -13.15 -3.71 0.26
C THR A 26 -12.92 -2.90 1.53
N GLN A 27 -14.00 -2.48 2.19
CA GLN A 27 -13.91 -1.72 3.43
C GLN A 27 -13.28 -2.53 4.57
N GLU A 28 -13.45 -3.85 4.55
CA GLU A 28 -12.90 -4.78 5.55
C GLU A 28 -11.39 -4.98 5.39
N GLU A 29 -10.89 -4.91 4.16
CA GLU A 29 -9.47 -5.13 3.83
C GLU A 29 -8.65 -3.86 3.84
N ALA A 30 -9.31 -2.70 3.85
CA ALA A 30 -8.68 -1.41 3.75
C ALA A 30 -8.02 -0.97 5.06
N GLY A 31 -6.80 -0.47 4.93
CA GLY A 31 -6.15 0.27 6.01
C GLY A 31 -6.85 1.61 6.27
N SER A 32 -6.57 2.20 7.43
CA SER A 32 -7.24 3.43 7.91
C SER A 32 -7.07 4.66 7.03
N ASP A 33 -6.09 4.67 6.12
CA ASP A 33 -5.81 5.81 5.23
C ASP A 33 -6.40 5.64 3.83
N VAL A 34 -7.01 4.49 3.53
CA VAL A 34 -7.61 4.20 2.22
C VAL A 34 -8.94 4.92 2.07
N LEU A 35 -9.11 5.53 0.90
CA LEU A 35 -10.31 6.19 0.43
C LEU A 35 -10.80 5.49 -0.84
N TRP A 36 -12.07 5.71 -1.17
CA TRP A 36 -12.67 5.25 -2.42
C TRP A 36 -13.21 6.43 -3.20
N ASP A 37 -13.10 6.38 -4.52
CA ASP A 37 -13.76 7.34 -5.40
C ASP A 37 -15.19 6.88 -5.74
N GLU A 38 -15.89 7.67 -6.55
CA GLU A 38 -17.27 7.37 -6.98
C GLU A 38 -17.39 6.06 -7.77
N ASN A 39 -16.29 5.55 -8.33
CA ASN A 39 -16.23 4.29 -9.07
C ASN A 39 -15.78 3.11 -8.20
N GLY A 40 -15.58 3.32 -6.90
CA GLY A 40 -15.11 2.29 -5.97
C GLY A 40 -13.62 1.96 -6.11
N ARG A 41 -12.81 2.84 -6.73
CA ARG A 41 -11.36 2.65 -6.78
C ARG A 41 -10.74 3.02 -5.45
N SER A 42 -10.01 2.10 -4.83
CA SER A 42 -9.28 2.35 -3.58
C SER A 42 -7.97 3.10 -3.85
N TYR A 43 -7.73 4.17 -3.09
CA TYR A 43 -6.53 4.99 -3.18
C TYR A 43 -6.14 5.59 -1.82
N VAL A 44 -4.90 6.05 -1.70
CA VAL A 44 -4.45 6.92 -0.60
C VAL A 44 -4.01 8.26 -1.15
N ARG A 45 -4.25 9.34 -0.39
CA ARG A 45 -3.76 10.68 -0.73
C ARG A 45 -2.50 10.99 0.07
N ILE A 46 -1.44 11.39 -0.62
CA ILE A 46 -0.13 11.72 -0.06
C ILE A 46 0.05 13.24 -0.09
N ASP A 47 -0.58 13.93 0.85
CA ASP A 47 -0.46 15.38 1.00
C ASP A 47 0.80 15.82 1.75
N ARG A 48 1.40 14.90 2.52
CA ARG A 48 2.67 15.11 3.24
C ARG A 48 3.45 13.80 3.41
N PRO A 49 4.77 13.86 3.62
CA PRO A 49 5.57 12.67 3.93
C PRO A 49 5.16 12.08 5.28
N ARG A 50 4.64 10.85 5.27
CA ARG A 50 4.27 10.09 6.48
C ARG A 50 4.14 8.60 6.17
N MET A 51 4.02 7.79 7.21
CA MET A 51 3.57 6.40 7.09
C MET A 51 2.07 6.36 6.77
N VAL A 52 1.67 5.44 5.89
CA VAL A 52 0.27 5.23 5.47
C VAL A 52 -0.13 3.77 5.67
N ASN A 53 -1.31 3.55 6.20
CA ASN A 53 -1.89 2.22 6.39
C ASN A 53 -2.70 1.82 5.16
N LEU A 54 -2.19 0.85 4.41
CA LEU A 54 -2.75 0.46 3.10
C LEU A 54 -3.77 -0.68 3.21
N VAL A 55 -3.50 -1.69 4.03
CA VAL A 55 -4.35 -2.88 4.16
C VAL A 55 -4.53 -3.26 5.63
N ASN A 56 -5.65 -3.90 5.92
CA ASN A 56 -6.02 -4.48 7.20
C ASN A 56 -6.77 -5.79 6.97
N ASN A 57 -6.11 -6.77 6.33
CA ASN A 57 -6.74 -8.04 6.00
C ASN A 57 -7.17 -8.79 7.28
N PRO A 58 -8.41 -9.32 7.34
CA PRO A 58 -8.93 -9.98 8.54
C PRO A 58 -8.24 -11.33 8.82
N ASP A 59 -7.76 -12.00 7.77
CA ASP A 59 -7.13 -13.30 7.83
C ASP A 59 -5.63 -13.24 7.51
N PHE A 60 -4.87 -14.17 8.07
CA PHE A 60 -3.47 -14.36 7.69
C PHE A 60 -3.38 -15.08 6.33
N GLY A 61 -2.62 -14.51 5.39
CA GLY A 61 -2.51 -15.05 4.04
C GLY A 61 -1.47 -14.35 3.18
N HIS A 62 -1.28 -14.90 1.97
CA HIS A 62 -0.42 -14.32 0.95
C HIS A 62 -1.28 -13.49 0.00
N HIS A 63 -0.89 -12.24 -0.20
CA HIS A 63 -1.59 -11.30 -1.09
C HIS A 63 -0.59 -10.55 -1.96
N THR A 64 -1.03 -10.15 -3.16
CA THR A 64 -0.24 -9.29 -4.05
C THR A 64 -0.81 -7.88 -4.01
N LEU A 65 -0.01 -6.93 -3.55
CA LEU A 65 -0.36 -5.50 -3.51
C LEU A 65 0.25 -4.76 -4.70
N TRP A 66 -0.60 -4.09 -5.48
CA TRP A 66 -0.23 -3.21 -6.58
C TRP A 66 -0.45 -1.76 -6.15
N LEU A 67 0.62 -0.96 -6.23
CA LEU A 67 0.58 0.47 -5.96
C LEU A 67 0.88 1.25 -7.25
N THR A 68 -0.09 2.04 -7.70
CA THR A 68 0.05 2.86 -8.92
C THR A 68 0.12 4.33 -8.53
N PHE A 69 1.28 4.95 -8.76
CA PHE A 69 1.51 6.36 -8.48
C PHE A 69 0.97 7.21 -9.63
N GLN A 70 -0.07 8.01 -9.35
CA GLN A 70 -0.72 8.85 -10.37
C GLN A 70 -0.02 10.20 -10.55
N ALA A 71 0.76 10.64 -9.56
CA ALA A 71 1.56 11.86 -9.61
C ALA A 71 3.07 11.56 -9.63
N ARG A 72 3.82 12.47 -10.27
CA ARG A 72 5.28 12.48 -10.20
C ARG A 72 5.74 13.10 -8.89
N GLY A 73 6.95 12.73 -8.47
CA GLY A 73 7.59 13.26 -7.27
C GLY A 73 7.11 12.62 -5.96
N LEU A 74 6.32 11.56 -6.05
CA LEU A 74 6.04 10.66 -4.94
C LEU A 74 7.09 9.55 -4.92
N ALA A 75 7.49 9.15 -3.72
CA ALA A 75 8.44 8.07 -3.50
C ALA A 75 8.01 7.25 -2.29
N LEU A 76 8.32 5.95 -2.35
CA LEU A 76 8.10 5.01 -1.28
C LEU A 76 9.45 4.49 -0.80
N TYR A 77 9.70 4.64 0.50
CA TYR A 77 11.01 4.37 1.08
C TYR A 77 11.06 3.10 1.92
N SER A 78 9.91 2.66 2.42
CA SER A 78 9.81 1.50 3.30
C SER A 78 8.43 0.87 3.19
N PHE A 79 8.40 -0.46 3.34
CA PHE A 79 7.21 -1.24 3.56
C PHE A 79 7.37 -2.04 4.84
N THR A 80 6.30 -2.07 5.64
CA THR A 80 6.23 -2.84 6.88
C THR A 80 4.92 -3.59 6.94
N PHE A 81 4.97 -4.85 7.35
CA PHE A 81 3.79 -5.66 7.60
C PHE A 81 3.69 -5.91 9.11
N THR A 82 2.52 -5.64 9.67
CA THR A 82 2.23 -5.88 11.08
C THR A 82 1.09 -6.87 11.18
N GLY A 83 1.20 -7.86 12.07
CA GLY A 83 0.13 -8.82 12.33
C GLY A 83 0.26 -9.35 13.74
N CYS A 84 -0.88 -9.48 14.43
CA CYS A 84 -0.97 -10.23 15.70
C CYS A 84 -1.62 -11.62 15.50
N VAL A 85 -1.94 -11.97 14.25
CA VAL A 85 -2.55 -13.25 13.91
C VAL A 85 -1.43 -14.28 13.84
N ALA A 86 -1.38 -15.17 14.83
CA ALA A 86 -0.46 -16.31 14.78
C ALA A 86 -0.85 -17.19 13.59
N SER A 87 0.11 -17.53 12.73
CA SER A 87 -0.10 -18.58 11.74
C SER A 87 -0.54 -19.86 12.49
N PRO A 88 -1.68 -20.48 12.15
CA PRO A 88 -2.11 -21.71 12.79
C PRO A 88 -1.14 -22.88 12.53
N ASP A 89 -0.21 -22.73 11.58
CA ASP A 89 0.86 -23.68 11.30
C ASP A 89 2.24 -23.04 11.46
N ASN A 90 2.78 -23.11 12.68
CA ASN A 90 4.12 -22.63 13.05
C ASN A 90 5.23 -23.64 12.67
N ARG A 91 5.02 -24.50 11.65
CA ARG A 91 6.02 -25.49 11.20
C ARG A 91 6.63 -25.21 9.82
N HIS A 92 6.11 -24.23 9.08
CA HIS A 92 6.57 -23.93 7.71
C HIS A 92 7.16 -22.52 7.52
N ASN A 93 7.25 -21.71 8.57
CA ASN A 93 7.75 -20.32 8.54
C ASN A 93 9.29 -20.20 8.57
N ALA A 94 10.04 -21.30 8.46
CA ALA A 94 11.49 -21.26 8.33
C ALA A 94 11.94 -20.81 6.92
N ASP A 95 11.05 -20.84 5.93
CA ASP A 95 11.40 -20.53 4.56
C ASP A 95 10.69 -19.26 4.07
N THR A 96 11.51 -18.21 3.97
CA THR A 96 11.48 -17.26 2.85
C THR A 96 10.66 -15.98 3.02
N PHE A 97 11.27 -14.99 3.66
CA PHE A 97 11.20 -13.62 3.15
C PHE A 97 12.52 -13.35 2.39
N ARG A 98 12.50 -13.53 1.07
CA ARG A 98 13.61 -13.13 0.18
C ARG A 98 13.17 -11.87 -0.56
N ILE A 99 13.80 -10.74 -0.26
CA ILE A 99 13.78 -9.56 -1.14
C ILE A 99 15.01 -9.67 -2.07
N PRO A 100 14.89 -9.44 -3.39
CA PRO A 100 16.04 -9.27 -4.28
C PRO A 100 16.91 -8.05 -3.93
#